data_AF-A0A4Q4CLT7-F1
#
_entry.id   AF-A0A4Q4CLT7-F1
#
_cell.length_a   1.000
_cell.length_b   1.000
_cell.length_c   1.000
_cell.angle_alpha   90.00
_cell.angle_beta   90.00
_cell.angle_gamma   90.00
#
_symmetry.space_group_name_H-M   'P 1'
#
loop_
_entity.id
_entity.type
_entity.pdbx_description
1 polymer ?
#
loop_
_entity_poly.entity_id
_entity_poly.type
_entity_poly.pdbx_seq_one_letter_code
_entity_poly.pdbx_strand_id
1 'polypeptide(L)' 'AGIWALMADTDGIDGKSDAAGAVATPDTLARAKAAGLDPRAMLAGHDSYGVFAALGDLLVTGPTLTNVNDVRAVIIA' A
#
# COMPACT_ATOMS: atom_id res chain seq x y z
N ALA A 1 8.26 4.71 15.53
CA ALA A 1 7.81 6.10 15.30
C ALA A 1 6.37 6.04 14.83
N GLY A 2 5.50 6.94 15.30
CA GLY A 2 4.13 7.05 14.80
C GLY A 2 4.12 7.67 13.39
N ILE A 3 4.56 6.92 12.39
CA ILE A 3 4.51 7.35 10.99
C ILE A 3 3.47 6.49 10.27
N TRP A 4 2.50 7.16 9.66
CA TRP A 4 1.55 6.57 8.74
C TRP A 4 1.77 7.17 7.36
N ALA A 5 1.60 6.37 6.31
CA ALA A 5 1.67 6.83 4.93
C ALA A 5 0.50 6.26 4.13
N LEU A 6 -0.05 7.07 3.23
CA LEU A 6 -1.02 6.67 2.22
C LEU A 6 -0.44 6.99 0.85
N MET A 7 -0.41 5.98 -0.02
CA MET A 7 -0.13 6.16 -1.44
C MET A 7 -1.34 5.71 -2.23
N ALA A 8 -1.90 6.58 -3.07
CA ALA A 8 -3.10 6.28 -3.86
C ALA A 8 -3.03 6.91 -5.26
N ASP A 9 -3.39 6.15 -6.30
CA ASP A 9 -3.70 6.66 -7.63
C ASP A 9 -5.17 7.10 -7.67
N THR A 10 -5.43 8.27 -8.25
CA THR A 10 -6.76 8.89 -8.17
C THR A 10 -7.78 8.27 -9.09
N ASP A 11 -7.38 7.47 -10.08
CA ASP A 11 -8.29 6.68 -10.92
C ASP A 11 -8.80 5.41 -10.26
N GLY A 12 -8.25 5.07 -9.09
CA GLY A 12 -8.65 3.92 -8.28
C GLY A 12 -7.90 2.64 -8.64
N ILE A 13 -6.87 2.69 -9.50
CA ILE A 13 -6.14 1.52 -9.99
C ILE A 13 -4.62 1.80 -9.95
N ASP A 14 -3.91 1.12 -9.06
CA ASP A 14 -2.44 1.10 -9.01
C ASP A 14 -1.92 -0.10 -9.82
N GLY A 15 -1.31 0.20 -10.97
CA GLY A 15 -0.70 -0.80 -11.85
C GLY A 15 -1.70 -1.81 -12.42
N LYS A 16 -1.45 -3.10 -12.19
CA LYS A 16 -2.31 -4.21 -12.64
C LYS A 16 -3.04 -4.86 -11.45
N SER A 17 -3.54 -4.05 -10.53
CA SER A 17 -4.23 -4.51 -9.33
C SER A 17 -5.65 -3.94 -9.24
N ASP A 18 -6.43 -4.44 -8.29
CA ASP A 18 -7.74 -3.91 -7.91
C ASP A 18 -7.66 -2.82 -6.82
N ALA A 19 -6.45 -2.54 -6.34
CA ALA A 19 -6.20 -1.52 -5.34
C ALA A 19 -5.88 -0.19 -6.02
N ALA A 20 -6.33 0.92 -5.42
CA ALA A 20 -5.87 2.26 -5.75
C ALA A 20 -4.48 2.55 -5.17
N GLY A 21 -4.00 1.71 -4.24
CA GLY A 21 -2.72 1.83 -3.57
C GLY A 21 -2.75 1.17 -2.19
N ALA A 22 -2.05 1.72 -1.20
CA ALA A 22 -1.95 1.11 0.13
C ALA A 22 -1.69 2.12 1.27
N VAL A 23 -2.00 1.67 2.48
CA VAL A 23 -1.68 2.37 3.74
C VAL A 23 -0.54 1.65 4.45
N ALA A 24 0.52 2.38 4.79
CA ALA A 24 1.55 1.90 5.69
C ALA A 24 1.31 2.47 7.10
N THR A 25 1.35 1.60 8.11
CA THR A 25 1.24 1.91 9.52
C THR A 25 2.59 1.74 10.22
N PRO A 26 2.78 2.28 11.44
CA PRO A 26 4.04 2.15 12.20
C PRO A 26 4.52 0.71 12.41
N ASP A 27 3.61 -0.25 12.39
CA ASP A 27 3.83 -1.66 12.64
C ASP A 27 3.76 -2.54 11.37
N THR A 28 3.53 -1.99 10.17
CA THR A 28 3.43 -2.75 8.90
C THR A 28 4.59 -3.74 8.71
N LEU A 29 5.84 -3.32 8.93
CA LEU A 29 7.00 -4.20 8.79
C LEU A 29 7.04 -5.32 9.84
N ALA A 30 6.61 -5.02 11.07
CA ALA A 30 6.56 -6.01 12.13
C ALA A 30 5.46 -7.05 11.85
N ARG A 31 4.28 -6.61 11.38
CA ARG A 31 3.18 -7.49 10.95
C ARG A 31 3.58 -8.37 9.77
N ALA A 32 4.25 -7.80 8.75
CA ALA A 32 4.73 -8.57 7.61
C ALA A 32 5.70 -9.68 8.04
N LYS A 33 6.67 -9.35 8.90
CA LYS A 33 7.61 -10.33 9.43
C LYS A 33 6.92 -11.41 10.26
N ALA A 34 5.93 -11.04 11.07
CA ALA A 34 5.13 -11.99 11.85
C ALA A 34 4.30 -12.94 10.96
N ALA A 35 3.89 -12.47 9.78
CA ALA A 35 3.23 -13.28 8.74
C ALA A 35 4.21 -14.12 7.89
N GLY A 36 5.51 -14.10 8.20
CA GLY A 36 6.52 -14.86 7.46
C GLY A 36 6.92 -14.23 6.11
N LEU A 37 6.59 -12.97 5.89
CA LEU A 37 6.91 -12.25 4.67
C LEU A 37 8.25 -11.51 4.80
N ASP A 38 8.97 -11.36 3.68
CA ASP A 38 10.11 -10.47 3.56
C ASP A 38 9.75 -9.30 2.62
N PRO A 39 9.32 -8.14 3.17
CA PRO A 39 8.93 -6.99 2.38
C PRO A 39 10.02 -6.48 1.44
N ARG A 40 11.31 -6.65 1.81
CA ARG A 40 12.42 -6.18 0.98
C ARG A 40 12.62 -7.09 -0.22
N ALA A 41 12.58 -8.41 -0.02
CA ALA A 41 12.65 -9.37 -1.12
C ALA A 41 11.44 -9.24 -2.06
N MET A 42 10.23 -9.09 -1.50
CA MET A 42 9.01 -8.90 -2.28
C MET A 42 9.05 -7.60 -3.09
N LEU A 43 9.50 -6.48 -2.50
CA LEU A 43 9.71 -5.23 -3.23
C LEU A 43 10.74 -5.37 -4.37
N ALA A 44 11.85 -6.07 -4.12
CA ALA A 44 12.86 -6.35 -5.15
C ALA A 44 12.31 -7.24 -6.29
N GLY A 45 11.31 -8.07 -5.99
CA GLY A 45 10.55 -8.86 -6.96
C GLY A 45 9.36 -8.14 -7.59
N HIS A 46 9.19 -6.83 -7.35
CA HIS A 46 8.04 -6.04 -7.79
C HIS A 46 6.68 -6.53 -7.26
N ASP A 47 6.68 -7.16 -6.08
CA ASP A 47 5.49 -7.67 -5.40
C ASP A 47 5.20 -6.89 -4.11
N SER A 48 5.03 -5.57 -4.22
CA SER A 48 4.53 -4.75 -3.11
C SER A 48 3.08 -5.09 -2.76
N TYR A 49 2.26 -5.40 -3.77
CA TYR A 49 0.86 -5.78 -3.62
C TYR A 49 0.69 -6.95 -2.65
N GLY A 50 1.47 -8.03 -2.81
CA GLY A 50 1.37 -9.22 -1.96
C GLY A 50 1.59 -8.93 -0.48
N VAL A 51 2.50 -8.00 -0.13
CA VAL A 51 2.73 -7.59 1.26
C VAL A 51 1.48 -6.94 1.84
N PHE A 52 0.95 -5.91 1.17
CA PHE A 52 -0.19 -5.15 1.68
C PHE A 52 -1.49 -5.95 1.62
N ALA A 53 -1.66 -6.83 0.64
CA ALA A 53 -2.78 -7.76 0.54
C ALA A 53 -2.82 -8.71 1.75
N ALA A 54 -1.68 -9.34 2.09
CA ALA A 54 -1.58 -10.26 3.22
C ALA A 54 -1.82 -9.57 4.58
N LEU A 55 -1.59 -8.26 4.65
CA LEU A 55 -1.80 -7.45 5.84
C LEU A 55 -3.18 -6.81 5.94
N GLY A 56 -3.98 -6.82 4.87
CA GLY A 56 -5.26 -6.11 4.79
C GLY A 56 -5.11 -4.58 4.68
N ASP A 57 -3.98 -4.12 4.16
CA ASP A 57 -3.58 -2.72 4.13
C ASP A 57 -3.76 -2.05 2.74
N LEU A 58 -4.36 -2.77 1.78
CA LEU A 58 -4.67 -2.21 0.46
C LEU A 58 -5.77 -1.15 0.56
N LEU A 59 -5.62 -0.06 -0.19
CA LEU A 59 -6.68 0.90 -0.43
C LEU A 59 -7.48 0.45 -1.66
N VAL A 60 -8.72 0.01 -1.47
CA VAL A 60 -9.62 -0.37 -2.58
C VAL A 60 -10.77 0.63 -2.65
N THR A 61 -10.77 1.47 -3.68
CA THR A 61 -11.84 2.46 -3.94
C THR A 61 -12.80 2.01 -5.02
N GLY A 62 -12.37 1.09 -5.90
CA GLY A 62 -12.98 0.90 -7.21
C GLY A 62 -12.65 2.06 -8.17
N PRO A 63 -13.07 1.97 -9.45
CA PRO A 63 -12.80 2.99 -10.45
C PRO A 63 -13.49 4.30 -10.07
N THR A 64 -12.71 5.37 -9.91
CA THR A 64 -13.24 6.69 -9.52
C THR A 64 -13.73 7.50 -10.73
N LEU A 65 -13.40 7.06 -11.94
CA LEU A 65 -13.72 7.70 -13.23
C LEU A 65 -13.12 9.10 -13.40
N THR A 66 -12.05 9.41 -12.66
CA THR A 66 -11.24 10.62 -12.82
C THR A 66 -9.76 10.27 -12.64
N ASN A 67 -8.85 10.98 -13.30
CA ASN A 67 -7.42 10.77 -13.10
C ASN A 67 -6.72 12.14 -13.02
N VAL A 68 -6.20 12.46 -11.83
CA VAL A 68 -5.31 13.60 -11.56
C VAL A 68 -3.95 13.14 -11.04
N ASN A 69 -3.53 11.92 -11.43
CA ASN A 69 -2.36 11.18 -10.99
C ASN A 69 -2.43 10.78 -9.51
N ASP A 70 -1.28 10.82 -8.86
CA ASP A 70 -1.04 10.31 -7.52
C ASP A 70 -1.36 11.31 -6.40
N VAL A 71 -1.97 10.79 -5.33
CA VAL A 71 -2.02 11.44 -4.02
C VAL A 71 -1.13 10.67 -3.04
N ARG A 72 -0.37 11.43 -2.25
CA ARG A 72 0.56 10.91 -1.23
C ARG A 72 0.36 11.69 0.05
N ALA A 73 0.09 11.02 1.17
CA ALA A 73 -0.08 11.66 2.47
C ALA A 73 0.78 10.95 3.52
N VAL A 74 1.45 11.72 4.37
CA VAL A 74 2.28 11.18 5.47
C VAL A 74 1.88 11.90 6.75
N ILE A 75 1.57 11.12 7.79
CA ILE A 75 1.22 11.63 9.12
C ILE A 75 2.33 11.22 10.09
N ILE A 76 2.78 12.17 10.91
CA ILE A 76 3.72 11.96 12.01
C ILE A 76 2.97 12.32 13.30
N ALA A 77 2.81 11.36 14.21
CA ALA A 77 2.16 11.53 15.52
C ALA A 77 3.02 11.02 16.67
#